data_AF-A0A9P4K257-F1
#
_entry.id   AF-A0A9P4K257-F1
#
_cell.length_a   1.000
_cell.length_b   1.000
_cell.length_c   1.000
_cell.angle_alpha   90.00
_cell.angle_beta   90.00
_cell.angle_gamma   90.00
#
_symmetry.space_group_name_H-M   'P 1'
#
loop_
_entity.id
_entity.type
_entity.pdbx_description
1 polymer ?
#
loop_
_entity_poly.entity_id
_entity_poly.type
_entity_poly.pdbx_seq_one_letter_code
_entity_poly.pdbx_strand_id
1 'polypeptide(L)'
;MSQSEAFEKAWDEVAKLKQKPDNNELLELYAYGAIGQNKDISQARKLSMYEIAERNKQKKWKTYLDQGVTQEEAQKKYIDIVESLKKKYGFNG
;
A
#
# COMPACT_ATOMS: atom_id res chain seq x y z
N MET A 1 5.18 -17.65 1.11
CA MET A 1 6.14 -16.61 0.68
C MET A 1 6.18 -15.55 1.77
N SER A 2 7.27 -15.50 2.54
CA SER A 2 7.46 -14.49 3.59
C SER A 2 7.63 -13.09 2.98
N GLN A 3 7.23 -12.07 3.73
CA GLN A 3 7.51 -10.67 3.38
C GLN A 3 9.02 -10.43 3.35
N SER A 4 9.50 -9.58 2.45
CA SER A 4 10.91 -9.20 2.43
C SER A 4 11.24 -8.24 3.58
N GLU A 5 12.45 -8.33 4.15
CA GLU A 5 12.91 -7.41 5.19
C GLU A 5 12.86 -5.94 4.72
N ALA A 6 13.10 -5.69 3.42
CA ALA A 6 13.00 -4.37 2.84
C ALA A 6 11.56 -3.84 2.86
N PHE A 7 10.58 -4.71 2.64
CA PHE A 7 9.17 -4.34 2.75
C PHE A 7 8.77 -4.04 4.18
N GLU A 8 9.20 -4.86 5.15
CA GLU A 8 8.96 -4.60 6.58
C GLU A 8 9.57 -3.27 7.01
N LYS A 9 10.82 -2.98 6.62
CA LYS A 9 11.45 -1.68 6.84
C LYS A 9 10.64 -0.54 6.22
N ALA A 10 10.16 -0.70 4.99
CA ALA A 10 9.38 0.31 4.33
C ALA A 10 8.08 0.65 5.09
N TRP A 11 7.45 -0.32 5.78
CA TRP A 11 6.30 -0.05 6.66
C TRP A 11 6.65 0.88 7.82
N ASP A 12 7.75 0.61 8.51
CA ASP A 12 8.23 1.46 9.59
C ASP A 12 8.63 2.85 9.08
N GLU A 13 9.19 2.91 7.87
CA GLU A 13 9.67 4.15 7.30
C GLU A 13 8.54 5.08 6.83
N VAL A 14 7.43 4.55 6.32
CA VAL A 14 6.22 5.34 6.02
C VAL A 14 5.71 6.05 7.27
N ALA A 15 5.78 5.39 8.42
CA ALA A 15 5.34 5.97 9.69
C ALA A 15 6.28 7.10 10.19
N LYS A 16 7.53 7.14 9.71
CA LYS A 16 8.55 8.15 10.04
C LYS A 16 8.61 9.31 9.05
N LEU A 17 7.70 9.40 8.09
CA LEU A 17 7.62 10.56 7.20
C LEU A 17 7.30 11.83 7.99
N LYS A 18 7.98 12.93 7.67
CA LYS A 18 7.79 14.24 8.33
C LYS A 18 6.41 14.83 8.05
N GLN A 19 5.83 14.48 6.92
CA GLN A 19 4.51 14.92 6.51
C GLN A 19 3.68 13.74 6.02
N LYS A 20 2.38 13.82 6.27
CA LYS A 20 1.41 12.81 5.86
C LYS A 20 1.26 12.81 4.33
N PRO A 21 1.38 11.64 3.67
CA PRO A 21 1.12 11.51 2.24
C PRO A 21 -0.31 11.91 1.87
N ASP A 22 -0.53 12.26 0.60
CA ASP A 22 -1.85 12.58 0.09
C ASP A 22 -2.74 11.32 -0.02
N ASN A 23 -4.04 11.54 -0.19
CA ASN A 23 -4.99 10.43 -0.22
C ASN A 23 -4.70 9.40 -1.32
N ASN A 24 -4.21 9.81 -2.49
CA ASN A 24 -3.91 8.87 -3.56
C ASN A 24 -2.68 8.02 -3.21
N GLU A 25 -1.64 8.63 -2.66
CA GLU A 25 -0.44 7.93 -2.20
C GLU A 25 -0.77 6.93 -1.08
N LEU A 26 -1.64 7.32 -0.13
CA LEU A 26 -2.12 6.42 0.91
C LEU A 26 -2.93 5.24 0.35
N LEU A 27 -3.74 5.48 -0.70
CA LEU A 27 -4.47 4.42 -1.38
C LEU A 27 -3.53 3.44 -2.09
N GLU A 28 -2.45 3.94 -2.69
CA GLU A 28 -1.44 3.11 -3.36
C GLU A 28 -0.63 2.28 -2.37
N LEU A 29 -0.13 2.90 -1.30
CA LEU A 29 0.53 2.19 -0.20
C LEU A 29 -0.37 1.09 0.37
N TYR A 30 -1.66 1.37 0.60
CA TYR A 30 -2.59 0.36 1.09
C TYR A 30 -2.73 -0.81 0.11
N ALA A 31 -2.92 -0.51 -1.17
CA ALA A 31 -3.19 -1.52 -2.19
C ALA A 31 -1.98 -2.44 -2.41
N TYR A 32 -0.78 -1.88 -2.64
CA TYR A 32 0.45 -2.66 -2.75
C TYR A 32 0.80 -3.37 -1.44
N GLY A 33 0.58 -2.70 -0.31
CA GLY A 33 0.79 -3.28 1.00
C GLY A 33 -0.08 -4.52 1.25
N ALA A 34 -1.35 -4.47 0.89
CA ALA A 34 -2.28 -5.60 1.05
C ALA A 34 -1.89 -6.80 0.15
N ILE A 35 -1.51 -6.55 -1.10
CA ILE A 35 -1.01 -7.60 -2.02
C ILE A 35 0.31 -8.17 -1.52
N GLY A 36 1.26 -7.33 -1.10
CA GLY A 36 2.58 -7.74 -0.62
C GLY A 36 2.53 -8.57 0.66
N GLN A 37 1.52 -8.33 1.51
CA GLN A 37 1.19 -9.14 2.69
C GLN A 37 0.37 -10.40 2.35
N ASN A 38 0.05 -10.63 1.07
CA ASN A 38 -0.81 -11.71 0.60
C ASN A 38 -2.18 -11.74 1.31
N LYS A 39 -2.76 -10.56 1.57
CA LYS A 39 -4.12 -10.47 2.10
C LYS A 39 -5.10 -10.97 1.05
N ASP A 40 -6.22 -11.53 1.51
CA ASP A 40 -7.27 -11.98 0.61
C ASP A 40 -8.31 -10.87 0.43
N ILE A 41 -8.39 -10.33 -0.79
CA ILE A 41 -9.37 -9.30 -1.13
C ILE A 41 -10.80 -9.83 -1.09
N SER A 42 -11.01 -11.14 -1.27
CA SER A 42 -12.33 -11.77 -1.19
C SER A 42 -12.85 -11.83 0.26
N GLN A 43 -11.93 -11.81 1.23
CA GLN A 43 -12.25 -11.67 2.66
C GLN A 43 -12.50 -10.21 3.05
N ALA A 44 -12.28 -9.26 2.14
CA ALA A 44 -12.60 -7.87 2.42
C ALA A 44 -14.13 -7.72 2.55
N ARG A 45 -14.58 -7.17 3.69
CA ARG A 45 -16.01 -7.03 4.00
C ARG A 45 -16.74 -6.22 2.91
N LYS A 46 -18.01 -6.57 2.67
CA LYS A 46 -18.92 -5.75 1.85
C LYS A 46 -19.07 -4.37 2.47
N LEU A 47 -18.63 -3.36 1.72
CA LEU A 47 -18.68 -1.96 2.13
C LEU A 47 -20.04 -1.36 1.83
N SER A 48 -20.56 -0.60 2.78
CA SER A 48 -21.73 0.25 2.62
C SER A 48 -21.47 1.37 1.60
N MET A 49 -22.52 1.87 0.96
CA MET A 49 -22.39 2.96 -0.04
C MET A 49 -21.78 4.24 0.54
N TYR A 50 -21.89 4.44 1.86
CA TYR A 50 -21.34 5.58 2.60
C TYR A 50 -19.83 5.44 2.91
N GLU A 51 -19.24 4.25 2.75
CA GLU A 51 -17.82 3.97 3.04
C GLU A 51 -16.92 4.21 1.81
N ILE A 52 -17.02 5.40 1.23
CA ILE A 52 -16.37 5.76 -0.05
C ILE A 52 -14.84 5.54 -0.01
N ALA A 53 -14.19 5.90 1.10
CA ALA A 53 -12.75 5.75 1.25
C ALA A 53 -12.31 4.27 1.23
N GLU A 54 -13.03 3.38 1.92
CA GLU A 54 -12.72 1.95 1.89
C GLU A 54 -13.02 1.33 0.53
N ARG A 55 -14.06 1.81 -0.19
CA ARG A 55 -14.35 1.33 -1.54
C ARG A 55 -13.22 1.69 -2.50
N ASN A 56 -12.65 2.89 -2.36
CA ASN A 56 -11.50 3.30 -3.17
C ASN A 56 -10.27 2.42 -2.88
N LYS A 57 -10.01 2.08 -1.61
CA LYS A 57 -8.95 1.16 -1.21
C LYS A 57 -9.12 -0.23 -1.86
N GLN A 58 -10.29 -0.85 -1.67
CA GLN A 58 -10.59 -2.16 -2.24
C GLN A 58 -10.55 -2.12 -3.77
N LYS A 59 -11.09 -1.07 -4.40
CA LYS A 59 -11.07 -0.92 -5.86
C LYS A 59 -9.64 -0.84 -6.40
N LYS A 60 -8.78 -0.01 -5.79
CA LYS A 60 -7.37 0.15 -6.20
C LYS A 60 -6.60 -1.16 -6.01
N TRP A 61 -6.79 -1.83 -4.87
CA TRP A 61 -6.24 -3.15 -4.60
C TRP A 61 -6.66 -4.17 -5.65
N LYS A 62 -7.98 -4.25 -5.94
CA LYS A 62 -8.51 -5.14 -6.98
C LYS A 62 -7.92 -4.81 -8.35
N THR A 63 -7.81 -3.54 -8.71
CA THR A 63 -7.21 -3.12 -9.99
C THR A 63 -5.79 -3.65 -10.16
N TYR A 64 -4.95 -3.61 -9.13
CA TYR A 64 -3.60 -4.17 -9.21
C TYR A 64 -3.59 -5.70 -9.28
N LEU A 65 -4.48 -6.38 -8.55
CA LEU A 65 -4.63 -7.84 -8.68
C LEU A 65 -5.10 -8.24 -10.08
N ASP A 66 -6.08 -7.53 -10.64
CA ASP A 66 -6.61 -7.75 -12.00
C ASP A 66 -5.53 -7.45 -13.07
N GLN A 67 -4.57 -6.57 -12.77
CA GLN A 67 -3.38 -6.32 -13.60
C GLN A 67 -2.31 -7.42 -13.49
N GLY A 68 -2.50 -8.40 -12.61
CA GLY A 68 -1.54 -9.49 -12.40
C GLY A 68 -0.38 -9.12 -11.47
N VAL A 69 -0.48 -8.05 -10.69
CA VAL A 69 0.58 -7.67 -9.72
C VAL A 69 0.75 -8.80 -8.71
N THR A 70 1.92 -9.41 -8.71
CA THR A 70 2.29 -10.48 -7.77
C THR A 70 2.65 -9.92 -6.40
N GLN A 71 2.72 -10.80 -5.39
CA GLN A 71 3.16 -10.42 -4.04
C GLN A 71 4.54 -9.75 -4.05
N GLU A 72 5.49 -10.29 -4.83
CA GLU A 72 6.86 -9.76 -4.93
C GLU A 72 6.89 -8.40 -5.62
N GLU A 73 6.15 -8.23 -6.71
CA GLU A 73 6.05 -6.93 -7.40
C GLU A 73 5.40 -5.88 -6.52
N ALA A 74 4.35 -6.25 -5.77
CA ALA A 74 3.71 -5.34 -4.85
C ALA A 74 4.65 -4.88 -3.73
N GLN A 75 5.48 -5.77 -3.20
CA GLN A 75 6.50 -5.40 -2.22
C GLN A 75 7.52 -4.41 -2.81
N LYS A 76 8.02 -4.66 -4.02
CA LYS A 76 8.94 -3.74 -4.72
C LYS A 76 8.30 -2.37 -4.95
N LYS A 77 7.08 -2.35 -5.49
CA LYS A 77 6.33 -1.11 -5.73
C LYS A 77 6.03 -0.34 -4.44
N TYR A 78 5.73 -1.05 -3.36
CA TYR A 78 5.55 -0.42 -2.06
C TYR A 78 6.83 0.31 -1.65
N ILE A 79 7.98 -0.38 -1.67
CA ILE A 79 9.28 0.22 -1.34
C ILE A 79 9.58 1.45 -2.22
N ASP A 80 9.39 1.35 -3.53
CA ASP A 80 9.60 2.47 -4.47
C ASP A 80 8.75 3.71 -4.11
N ILE A 81 7.50 3.49 -3.74
CA ILE A 81 6.60 4.56 -3.29
C ILE A 81 7.12 5.16 -1.98
N VAL A 82 7.47 4.33 -0.99
CA VAL A 82 8.00 4.82 0.29
C VAL A 82 9.24 5.69 0.07
N GLU A 83 10.19 5.26 -0.75
CA GLU A 83 11.37 6.05 -1.09
C GLU A 83 11.02 7.38 -1.77
N SER A 84 10.05 7.38 -2.67
CA SER A 84 9.55 8.59 -3.32
C SER A 84 8.90 9.54 -2.32
N LEU A 85 8.12 9.01 -1.37
CA LEU A 85 7.48 9.76 -0.31
C LEU A 85 8.51 10.36 0.65
N LYS A 86 9.58 9.63 1.01
CA LYS A 86 10.68 10.18 1.81
C LYS A 86 11.31 11.40 1.15
N LYS A 87 11.52 11.35 -0.17
CA LYS A 87 12.08 12.48 -0.94
C LYS A 87 11.11 13.66 -1.00
N LYS A 88 9.81 13.40 -1.17
CA LYS A 88 8.77 14.42 -1.31
C LYS A 88 8.39 15.09 0.02
N TYR A 89 8.21 14.30 1.07
CA TYR A 89 7.69 14.76 2.37
C TYR A 89 8.75 14.90 3.44
N GLY A 90 9.97 14.42 3.19
CA GLY A 90 11.03 14.33 4.17
C GLY A 90 10.84 13.15 5.12
N PHE A 91 11.96 12.68 5.68
CA PHE A 91 12.03 11.48 6.50
C PHE A 91 12.73 11.77 7.84
N ASN A 92 12.17 11.28 8.94
CA ASN A 92 12.73 11.32 10.29
C ASN A 92 13.42 9.99 10.61
N GLY A 93 14.44 9.66 9.81
CA GLY A 93 15.28 8.48 9.97
C GLY A 93 16.21 8.58 11.15
#